data_AF-A0A921HTG6-F1
#
_entry.id   AF-A0A921HTG6-F1
#
_cell.length_a   1.000
_cell.length_b   1.000
_cell.length_c   1.000
_cell.angle_alpha   90.00
_cell.angle_beta   90.00
_cell.angle_gamma   90.00
#
_symmetry.space_group_name_H-M   'P 1'
#
loop_
_entity.id
_entity.type
_entity.pdbx_description
1 polymer ?
#
loop_
_entity_poly.entity_id
_entity_poly.type
_entity_poly.pdbx_seq_one_letter_code
_entity_poly.pdbx_strand_id
1 'polypeptide(L)'
;MPSHLETLLSVNLRLLNPKVTNRYRRKAINGPQLTKKLVAQLLLNLFIFLLMYGLLFSQLDLSKLPGVFGFYSFEFIFMSLSQGMLGIYNIFFANNSKDLLMLPFLQREIFLSKVITVAMNVIPYTLPLLLQFFLTSWRSGINFWISIVLALVLYILISIVTLLSCTVFIFLMLKIKLFAKHAMTLIY
;
A
#
# COMPACT_ATOMS: atom_id res chain seq x y z
N MET A 1 -8.70 26.61 -6.24
CA MET A 1 -9.33 25.65 -5.31
C MET A 1 -8.76 24.27 -5.61
N PRO A 2 -8.35 23.47 -4.60
CA PRO A 2 -7.91 22.10 -4.85
C PRO A 2 -9.04 21.29 -5.48
N SER A 3 -8.70 20.34 -6.35
CA SER A 3 -9.71 19.47 -6.96
C SER A 3 -10.45 18.66 -5.89
N HIS A 4 -11.70 18.26 -6.16
CA HIS A 4 -12.48 17.41 -5.24
C HIS A 4 -11.71 16.13 -4.87
N LEU A 5 -10.96 15.57 -5.83
CA LEU A 5 -10.11 14.40 -5.63
C LEU A 5 -8.93 14.65 -4.68
N GLU A 6 -8.24 15.79 -4.79
CA GLU A 6 -7.16 16.15 -3.86
C GLU A 6 -7.65 16.30 -2.41
N THR A 7 -8.84 16.89 -2.24
CA THR A 7 -9.46 17.03 -0.93
C THR A 7 -9.74 15.64 -0.33
N LEU A 8 -10.35 14.75 -1.10
CA LEU A 8 -10.62 13.36 -0.69
C LEU A 8 -9.34 12.58 -0.39
N LEU A 9 -8.30 12.68 -1.22
CA LEU A 9 -7.01 12.05 -0.99
C LEU A 9 -6.37 12.56 0.31
N SER A 10 -6.44 13.86 0.59
CA SER A 10 -5.87 14.44 1.81
C SER A 10 -6.54 13.91 3.08
N VAL A 11 -7.85 13.65 3.04
CA VAL A 11 -8.61 13.06 4.14
C VAL A 11 -8.23 11.59 4.29
N ASN A 12 -8.26 10.82 3.20
CA ASN A 12 -7.92 9.40 3.23
C ASN A 12 -6.47 9.17 3.68
N LEU A 13 -5.51 10.01 3.27
CA LEU A 13 -4.11 9.94 3.73
C LEU A 13 -3.97 10.10 5.25
N ARG A 14 -4.79 10.96 5.87
CA ARG A 14 -4.80 11.13 7.34
C ARG A 14 -5.39 9.91 8.04
N LEU A 15 -6.35 9.25 7.41
CA LEU A 15 -6.97 8.03 7.95
C LEU A 15 -6.10 6.80 7.73
N LEU A 16 -5.26 6.80 6.69
CA LEU A 16 -4.43 5.67 6.29
C LEU A 16 -3.57 5.14 7.46
N ASN A 17 -2.92 6.06 8.19
CA ASN A 17 -2.03 5.73 9.31
C ASN A 17 -2.40 6.50 10.59
N PRO A 18 -3.45 6.10 11.33
CA PRO A 18 -3.97 6.87 12.47
C PRO A 18 -2.93 7.05 13.57
N LYS A 19 -2.04 6.07 13.78
CA LYS A 19 -0.92 6.16 14.73
C LYS A 19 0.02 7.32 14.40
N VAL A 20 0.42 7.44 13.13
CA VAL A 20 1.29 8.49 12.63
C VAL A 20 0.58 9.84 12.67
N THR A 21 -0.66 9.88 12.21
CA THR A 21 -1.50 11.08 12.24
C THR A 21 -1.64 11.62 13.66
N ASN A 22 -1.92 10.76 14.63
CA ASN A 22 -2.02 11.14 16.04
C ASN A 22 -0.68 11.60 16.63
N ARG A 23 0.45 11.00 16.21
CA ARG A 23 1.79 11.46 16.61
C ARG A 23 2.05 12.90 16.16
N TYR A 24 1.66 13.27 14.94
CA TYR A 24 1.81 14.64 14.45
C TYR A 24 0.81 15.62 15.10
N ARG A 25 -0.44 15.19 15.33
CA ARG A 25 -1.44 15.99 16.06
C ARG A 25 -1.01 16.30 17.49
N ARG A 26 -0.39 15.35 18.18
CA ARG A 26 0.22 15.57 19.51
C ARG A 26 1.33 16.63 19.51
N LYS A 27 1.92 16.91 18.35
CA LYS A 27 2.88 18.01 18.14
C LYS A 27 2.21 19.29 17.61
N ALA A 28 0.89 19.43 17.79
CA ALA A 28 0.07 20.53 17.30
C ALA A 28 0.06 20.73 15.76
N ILE A 29 0.49 19.73 14.98
CA ILE A 29 0.47 19.81 13.51
C ILE A 29 -0.90 19.40 12.98
N ASN A 30 -1.60 20.35 12.35
CA ASN A 30 -2.98 20.18 11.88
C ASN A 30 -3.17 20.63 10.42
N GLY A 31 -4.35 20.36 9.87
CA GLY A 31 -4.78 20.88 8.56
C GLY A 31 -3.84 20.49 7.40
N PRO A 32 -3.57 21.41 6.45
CA PRO A 32 -2.72 21.12 5.28
C PRO A 32 -1.29 20.72 5.64
N GLN A 33 -0.73 21.25 6.74
CA GLN A 33 0.62 20.92 7.21
C GLN A 33 0.72 19.46 7.64
N LEU A 34 -0.34 18.93 8.26
CA LEU A 34 -0.42 17.51 8.63
C LEU A 34 -0.37 16.62 7.39
N THR A 35 -1.15 16.95 6.34
CA THR A 35 -1.13 16.20 5.07
C THR A 35 0.27 16.23 4.44
N LYS A 36 0.93 17.40 4.39
CA LYS A 36 2.30 17.51 3.87
C LYS A 36 3.29 16.64 4.64
N LYS A 37 3.22 16.61 5.97
CA LYS A 37 4.08 15.75 6.81
C LYS A 37 3.83 14.26 6.57
N LEU A 38 2.57 13.86 6.39
CA LEU A 38 2.22 12.47 6.06
C LEU A 38 2.76 12.05 4.69
N VAL A 39 2.61 12.91 3.67
CA VAL A 39 3.20 12.66 2.34
C VAL A 39 4.72 12.60 2.42
N ALA A 40 5.35 13.54 3.14
CA ALA A 40 6.81 13.53 3.33
C ALA A 40 7.29 12.25 4.03
N GLN A 41 6.52 11.72 4.98
CA GLN A 41 6.85 10.45 5.63
C GLN A 41 6.71 9.25 4.67
N LEU A 42 5.68 9.24 3.82
CA LEU A 42 5.54 8.20 2.79
C LEU A 42 6.73 8.24 1.81
N LEU A 43 7.13 9.44 1.35
CA LEU A 43 8.29 9.62 0.48
C LEU A 43 9.61 9.26 1.18
N LEU A 44 9.74 9.60 2.46
CA LEU A 44 10.92 9.22 3.25
C LEU A 44 11.02 7.71 3.41
N ASN A 45 9.90 7.03 3.70
CA ASN A 45 9.88 5.56 3.75
C ASN A 45 10.27 4.97 2.40
N LEU A 46 9.69 5.46 1.31
CA LEU A 46 10.02 5.04 -0.06
C LEU A 46 11.52 5.18 -0.33
N PHE A 47 12.10 6.33 0.01
CA PHE A 47 13.52 6.61 -0.17
C PHE A 47 14.40 5.69 0.66
N ILE A 48 14.09 5.49 1.95
CA ILE A 48 14.85 4.60 2.85
C ILE A 48 14.83 3.16 2.32
N PHE A 49 13.67 2.64 1.95
CA PHE A 49 13.55 1.30 1.39
C PHE A 49 14.35 1.16 0.08
N LEU A 50 14.24 2.14 -0.83
CA LEU A 50 14.97 2.12 -2.09
C LEU A 50 16.48 2.16 -1.89
N LEU A 51 16.96 3.00 -0.97
CA LEU A 51 18.37 3.11 -0.64
C LEU A 51 18.91 1.82 -0.01
N MET A 52 18.25 1.33 1.05
CA MET A 52 18.70 0.15 1.78
C MET A 52 18.72 -1.09 0.90
N TYR A 53 17.63 -1.36 0.19
CA TYR A 53 17.52 -2.56 -0.63
C TYR A 53 18.25 -2.41 -1.98
N GLY A 54 18.38 -1.20 -2.52
CA GLY A 54 19.22 -0.94 -3.68
C GLY A 54 20.69 -1.26 -3.41
N LEU A 55 21.21 -0.85 -2.24
CA LEU A 55 22.58 -1.18 -1.83
C LEU A 55 22.74 -2.67 -1.51
N LEU A 56 21.74 -3.29 -0.88
CA LEU A 56 21.79 -4.72 -0.57
C LEU A 56 21.81 -5.58 -1.84
N PHE A 57 20.90 -5.33 -2.78
CA PHE A 57 20.79 -6.09 -4.02
C PHE A 57 21.92 -5.78 -5.01
N SER A 58 22.55 -4.61 -4.92
CA SER A 58 23.77 -4.36 -5.70
C SER A 58 24.95 -5.21 -5.23
N GLN A 59 24.97 -5.68 -3.98
CA GLN A 59 26.02 -6.57 -3.47
C GLN A 59 25.68 -8.06 -3.66
N LEU A 60 24.40 -8.41 -3.72
CA LEU A 60 23.94 -9.80 -3.84
C LEU A 60 23.61 -10.17 -5.29
N ASP A 61 24.30 -11.17 -5.85
CA ASP A 61 23.93 -11.73 -7.14
C ASP A 61 22.73 -12.68 -7.01
N LEU A 62 21.53 -12.10 -6.93
CA LEU A 62 20.27 -12.82 -6.78
C LEU A 62 19.97 -13.81 -7.91
N SER A 63 20.60 -13.64 -9.08
CA SER A 63 20.48 -14.59 -10.20
C SER A 63 21.07 -15.95 -9.87
N LYS A 64 22.09 -15.98 -8.99
CA LYS A 64 22.77 -17.19 -8.52
C LYS A 64 22.27 -17.66 -7.16
N LEU A 65 21.44 -16.84 -6.49
CA LEU A 65 20.95 -17.08 -5.13
C LEU A 65 19.40 -17.14 -5.12
N PRO A 66 18.78 -18.15 -5.75
CA PRO A 66 17.33 -18.22 -5.88
C PRO A 66 16.60 -18.30 -4.54
N GLY A 67 17.21 -18.92 -3.52
CA GLY A 67 16.66 -18.94 -2.16
C GLY A 67 16.58 -17.55 -1.54
N VAL A 68 17.62 -16.72 -1.74
CA VAL A 68 17.66 -15.34 -1.23
C VAL A 68 16.68 -14.46 -2.01
N PHE A 69 16.60 -14.65 -3.33
CA PHE A 69 15.59 -13.98 -4.17
C PHE A 69 14.18 -14.28 -3.65
N GLY A 70 13.85 -15.56 -3.44
CA GLY A 70 12.54 -15.99 -2.94
C GLY A 70 12.22 -15.42 -1.56
N PHE A 71 13.21 -15.42 -0.65
CA PHE A 71 13.06 -14.87 0.70
C PHE A 71 12.66 -13.38 0.69
N TYR A 72 13.42 -12.53 -0.01
CA TYR A 72 13.09 -11.10 -0.08
C TYR A 72 11.79 -10.84 -0.85
N SER A 73 11.51 -11.63 -1.90
CA SER A 73 10.23 -11.56 -2.60
C SER A 73 9.06 -11.81 -1.66
N PHE A 74 9.14 -12.88 -0.85
CA PHE A 74 8.14 -13.21 0.15
C PHE A 74 8.00 -12.10 1.19
N GLU A 75 9.12 -11.58 1.72
CA GLU A 75 9.12 -10.51 2.72
C GLU A 75 8.38 -9.26 2.24
N PHE A 76 8.71 -8.78 1.03
CA PHE A 76 8.06 -7.59 0.48
C PHE A 76 6.59 -7.80 0.18
N ILE A 77 6.22 -8.96 -0.38
CA ILE A 77 4.81 -9.31 -0.61
C ILE A 77 4.07 -9.38 0.72
N PHE A 78 4.65 -9.99 1.74
CA PHE A 78 4.05 -10.12 3.07
C PHE A 78 3.86 -8.75 3.76
N MET A 79 4.86 -7.87 3.70
CA MET A 79 4.75 -6.49 4.19
C MET A 79 3.69 -5.71 3.42
N SER A 80 3.71 -5.81 2.09
CA SER A 80 2.76 -5.16 1.20
C SER A 80 1.31 -5.59 1.49
N LEU A 81 1.07 -6.89 1.68
CA LEU A 81 -0.23 -7.43 2.10
C LEU A 81 -0.66 -6.87 3.45
N SER A 82 0.23 -6.90 4.45
CA SER A 82 -0.07 -6.40 5.80
C SER A 82 -0.47 -4.92 5.77
N GLN A 83 0.26 -4.11 5.00
CA GLN A 83 0.03 -2.67 4.89
C GLN A 83 -1.19 -2.35 4.04
N GLY A 84 -1.42 -3.11 2.96
CA GLY A 84 -2.62 -3.02 2.16
C GLY A 84 -3.87 -3.33 2.98
N MET A 85 -3.83 -4.40 3.79
CA MET A 85 -4.94 -4.79 4.67
C MET A 85 -5.26 -3.70 5.71
N LEU A 86 -4.24 -3.17 6.39
CA LEU A 86 -4.41 -2.08 7.35
C LEU A 86 -4.97 -0.81 6.69
N GLY A 87 -4.46 -0.46 5.52
CA GLY A 87 -4.91 0.71 4.75
C GLY A 87 -6.37 0.58 4.35
N ILE A 88 -6.79 -0.58 3.81
CA ILE A 88 -8.19 -0.82 3.45
C ILE A 88 -9.07 -0.79 4.70
N TYR A 89 -8.67 -1.45 5.80
CA TYR A 89 -9.44 -1.43 7.04
C TYR A 89 -9.69 0.01 7.54
N ASN A 90 -8.63 0.83 7.60
CA ASN A 90 -8.74 2.19 8.12
C ASN A 90 -9.55 3.12 7.19
N ILE A 91 -9.41 2.97 5.87
CA ILE A 91 -10.04 3.87 4.90
C ILE A 91 -11.48 3.46 4.57
N PHE A 92 -11.74 2.15 4.48
CA PHE A 92 -13.06 1.62 4.10
C PHE A 92 -13.96 1.37 5.31
N PHE A 93 -13.41 0.96 6.47
CA PHE A 93 -14.21 0.53 7.62
C PHE A 93 -14.10 1.44 8.85
N ALA A 94 -12.96 2.07 9.12
CA ALA A 94 -12.81 2.96 10.28
C ALA A 94 -13.42 4.36 10.07
N ASN A 95 -13.89 4.67 8.87
CA ASN A 95 -14.63 5.89 8.57
C ASN A 95 -16.14 5.63 8.75
N ASN A 96 -16.79 6.38 9.65
CA ASN A 96 -18.25 6.51 9.63
C ASN A 96 -18.62 7.16 8.30
N SER A 97 -18.97 6.33 7.32
CA SER A 97 -19.16 6.75 5.92
C SER A 97 -20.19 7.86 5.76
N LYS A 98 -21.03 8.07 6.78
CA LYS A 98 -22.06 9.09 6.87
C LYS A 98 -21.50 10.52 6.72
N ASP A 99 -20.36 10.85 7.32
CA ASP A 99 -19.86 12.24 7.31
C ASP A 99 -19.28 12.65 5.95
N LEU A 100 -18.75 11.69 5.18
CA LEU A 100 -18.25 11.93 3.82
C LEU A 100 -19.36 11.92 2.76
N LEU A 101 -20.44 11.18 2.99
CA LEU A 101 -21.65 11.14 2.14
C LEU A 101 -22.50 12.41 2.25
N MET A 102 -22.35 13.20 3.32
CA MET A 102 -23.05 14.48 3.52
C MET A 102 -22.48 15.62 2.66
N LEU A 103 -21.29 15.43 2.08
CA LEU A 103 -20.66 16.39 1.16
C LEU A 103 -21.05 16.05 -0.29
N PRO A 104 -21.22 17.03 -1.19
CA PRO A 104 -21.72 16.84 -2.56
C PRO A 104 -20.63 16.26 -3.49
N PHE A 105 -20.07 15.11 -3.14
CA PHE A 105 -19.08 14.39 -3.93
C PHE A 105 -19.73 13.23 -4.69
N LEU A 106 -19.25 12.94 -5.91
CA LEU A 106 -19.70 11.76 -6.63
C LEU A 106 -19.22 10.47 -5.93
N GLN A 107 -20.09 9.47 -5.85
CA GLN A 107 -19.75 8.16 -5.28
C GLN A 107 -18.54 7.51 -5.96
N ARG A 108 -18.37 7.74 -7.28
CA ARG A 108 -17.20 7.30 -8.05
C ARG A 108 -15.91 7.94 -7.55
N GLU A 109 -15.92 9.24 -7.24
CA GLU A 109 -14.73 9.97 -6.76
C GLU A 109 -14.31 9.50 -5.36
N ILE A 110 -15.30 9.27 -4.49
CA ILE A 110 -15.07 8.72 -3.16
C ILE A 110 -14.42 7.33 -3.28
N PHE A 111 -14.98 6.44 -4.08
CA PHE A 111 -14.43 5.10 -4.25
C PHE A 111 -13.00 5.12 -4.81
N LEU A 112 -12.79 5.90 -5.87
CA LEU A 112 -11.50 5.99 -6.57
C LEU A 112 -10.41 6.59 -5.67
N SER A 113 -10.73 7.60 -4.86
CA SER A 113 -9.80 8.17 -3.88
C SER A 113 -9.34 7.16 -2.83
N LYS A 114 -10.23 6.26 -2.38
CA LYS A 114 -9.89 5.21 -1.41
C LYS A 114 -8.95 4.18 -2.01
N VAL A 115 -9.24 3.72 -3.22
CA VAL A 115 -8.40 2.76 -3.96
C VAL A 115 -7.00 3.34 -4.20
N ILE A 116 -6.91 4.58 -4.69
CA ILE A 116 -5.62 5.26 -4.89
C ILE A 116 -4.84 5.36 -3.56
N THR A 117 -5.50 5.74 -2.47
CA THR A 117 -4.81 5.91 -1.19
C THR A 117 -4.27 4.58 -0.66
N VAL A 118 -5.00 3.47 -0.84
CA VAL A 118 -4.52 2.13 -0.50
C VAL A 118 -3.34 1.74 -1.39
N ALA A 119 -3.43 1.96 -2.70
CA ALA A 119 -2.31 1.68 -3.61
C ALA A 119 -1.06 2.47 -3.22
N MET A 120 -1.20 3.76 -2.90
CA MET A 120 -0.10 4.60 -2.40
C MET A 120 0.54 4.08 -1.11
N ASN A 121 -0.25 3.46 -0.22
CA ASN A 121 0.29 2.87 1.01
C ASN A 121 1.16 1.65 0.75
N VAL A 122 0.87 0.91 -0.32
CA VAL A 122 1.51 -0.35 -0.66
C VAL A 122 2.82 -0.13 -1.43
N ILE A 123 2.89 0.91 -2.26
CA ILE A 123 4.05 1.23 -3.12
C ILE A 123 5.41 1.18 -2.40
N PRO A 124 5.61 1.78 -1.20
CA PRO A 124 6.90 1.73 -0.53
C PRO A 124 7.42 0.32 -0.25
N TYR A 125 6.51 -0.64 -0.05
CA TYR A 125 6.84 -2.01 0.29
C TYR A 125 7.00 -2.90 -0.95
N THR A 126 6.34 -2.56 -2.06
CA THR A 126 6.50 -3.30 -3.32
C THR A 126 7.66 -2.78 -4.16
N LEU A 127 8.04 -1.50 -4.07
CA LEU A 127 9.06 -0.91 -4.94
C LEU A 127 10.43 -1.62 -4.89
N PRO A 128 10.92 -2.13 -3.74
CA PRO A 128 12.12 -2.97 -3.73
C PRO A 128 12.07 -4.20 -4.64
N LEU A 129 10.88 -4.77 -4.91
CA LEU A 129 10.71 -5.87 -5.86
C LEU A 129 11.08 -5.43 -7.29
N LEU A 130 10.80 -4.18 -7.66
CA LEU A 130 11.18 -3.66 -8.97
C LEU A 130 12.70 -3.67 -9.14
N LEU A 131 13.43 -3.21 -8.12
CA LEU A 131 14.90 -3.26 -8.10
C LEU A 131 15.42 -4.69 -8.15
N GLN A 132 14.83 -5.57 -7.33
CA GLN A 132 15.16 -6.99 -7.29
C GLN A 132 14.98 -7.64 -8.67
N PHE A 133 13.84 -7.45 -9.35
CA PHE A 133 13.57 -8.01 -10.67
C PHE A 133 14.51 -7.45 -11.72
N PHE A 134 14.77 -6.14 -11.70
CA PHE A 134 15.68 -5.49 -12.65
C PHE A 134 17.11 -6.01 -12.51
N LEU A 135 17.67 -5.98 -11.30
CA LEU A 135 19.05 -6.41 -11.06
C LEU A 135 19.23 -7.91 -11.33
N THR A 136 18.25 -8.73 -10.98
CA THR A 136 18.30 -10.18 -11.25
C THR A 136 18.27 -10.45 -12.76
N SER A 137 17.38 -9.80 -13.50
CA SER A 137 17.28 -9.94 -14.96
C SER A 137 18.58 -9.53 -15.65
N TRP A 138 19.10 -8.35 -15.30
CA TRP A 138 20.32 -7.83 -15.92
C TRP A 138 21.54 -8.72 -15.62
N ARG A 139 21.69 -9.18 -14.37
CA ARG A 139 22.79 -10.08 -13.97
C ARG A 139 22.69 -11.49 -14.57
N SER A 140 21.49 -11.89 -14.98
CA SER A 140 21.27 -13.15 -15.71
C SER A 140 21.74 -13.08 -17.18
N GLY A 141 22.33 -11.95 -17.62
CA GLY A 141 22.83 -11.77 -18.98
C GLY A 141 21.79 -11.22 -19.97
N ILE A 142 20.60 -10.85 -19.49
CA ILE A 142 19.56 -10.23 -20.33
C ILE A 142 19.96 -8.79 -20.64
N ASN A 143 19.72 -8.36 -21.89
CA ASN A 143 19.97 -6.97 -22.31
C ASN A 143 19.33 -5.95 -21.35
N PHE A 144 20.03 -4.83 -21.12
CA PHE A 144 19.64 -3.79 -20.16
C PHE A 144 18.19 -3.29 -20.39
N TRP A 145 17.84 -2.92 -21.62
CA TRP A 145 16.51 -2.42 -21.97
C TRP A 145 15.40 -3.46 -21.75
N ILE A 146 15.68 -4.72 -22.13
CA ILE A 146 14.74 -5.84 -21.93
C ILE A 146 14.55 -6.09 -20.43
N SER A 147 15.62 -5.99 -19.64
CA SER A 147 15.56 -6.14 -18.18
C SER A 147 14.68 -5.09 -17.52
N ILE A 148 14.70 -3.84 -17.99
CA ILE A 148 13.79 -2.79 -17.50
C ILE A 148 12.33 -3.17 -17.78
N VAL A 149 12.03 -3.53 -19.03
CA VAL A 149 10.66 -3.89 -19.43
C VAL A 149 10.17 -5.09 -18.64
N LEU A 150 10.99 -6.14 -18.51
CA LEU A 150 10.64 -7.35 -17.77
C LEU A 150 10.39 -7.05 -16.28
N ALA A 151 11.26 -6.25 -15.66
CA ALA A 151 11.11 -5.85 -14.27
C ALA A 151 9.82 -5.06 -14.04
N LEU A 152 9.49 -4.13 -14.94
CA LEU A 152 8.25 -3.35 -14.87
C LEU A 152 7.02 -4.24 -15.03
N VAL A 153 7.03 -5.16 -15.99
CA VAL A 153 5.90 -6.10 -16.21
C VAL A 153 5.69 -6.97 -14.98
N LEU A 154 6.74 -7.58 -14.43
CA LEU A 154 6.66 -8.41 -13.22
C LEU A 154 6.23 -7.60 -12.00
N TYR A 155 6.74 -6.38 -11.87
CA TYR A 155 6.36 -5.47 -10.79
C TYR A 155 4.87 -5.08 -10.85
N ILE A 156 4.36 -4.75 -12.03
CA ILE A 156 2.93 -4.43 -12.21
C ILE A 156 2.09 -5.66 -11.89
N LEU A 157 2.47 -6.83 -12.41
CA LEU A 157 1.76 -8.08 -12.17
C LEU A 157 1.69 -8.42 -10.67
N ILE A 158 2.83 -8.38 -9.96
CA ILE A 158 2.86 -8.70 -8.53
C ILE A 158 2.11 -7.66 -7.69
N SER A 159 2.13 -6.40 -8.10
CA SER A 159 1.40 -5.32 -7.44
C SER A 159 -0.12 -5.53 -7.57
N ILE A 160 -0.59 -5.89 -8.77
CA ILE A 160 -2.01 -6.23 -9.00
C ILE A 160 -2.42 -7.45 -8.18
N VAL A 161 -1.64 -8.53 -8.22
CA VAL A 161 -1.91 -9.74 -7.43
C VAL A 161 -1.98 -9.42 -5.94
N THR A 162 -1.08 -8.57 -5.44
CA THR A 162 -1.06 -8.18 -4.03
C THR A 162 -2.29 -7.36 -3.65
N LEU A 163 -2.71 -6.39 -4.47
CA LEU A 163 -3.92 -5.58 -4.23
C LEU A 163 -5.21 -6.42 -4.28
N LEU A 164 -5.31 -7.33 -5.24
CA LEU A 164 -6.42 -8.29 -5.32
C LEU A 164 -6.46 -9.19 -4.09
N SER A 165 -5.31 -9.73 -3.69
CA SER A 165 -5.18 -10.56 -2.49
C SER A 165 -5.64 -9.81 -1.24
N CYS A 166 -5.21 -8.55 -1.04
CA CYS A 166 -5.67 -7.71 0.08
C CYS A 166 -7.19 -7.59 0.12
N THR A 167 -7.81 -7.39 -1.05
CA THR A 167 -9.26 -7.22 -1.18
C THR A 167 -10.01 -8.51 -0.82
N VAL A 168 -9.55 -9.65 -1.35
CA VAL A 168 -10.13 -10.98 -1.05
C VAL A 168 -10.00 -11.30 0.45
N PHE A 169 -8.82 -11.08 1.03
CA PHE A 169 -8.57 -11.34 2.46
C PHE A 169 -9.51 -10.53 3.36
N ILE A 170 -9.69 -9.25 3.07
CA ILE A 170 -10.60 -8.41 3.87
C ILE A 170 -12.05 -8.85 3.71
N PHE A 171 -12.48 -9.17 2.49
CA PHE A 171 -13.82 -9.69 2.27
C PHE A 171 -14.08 -10.99 3.03
N LEU A 172 -13.09 -11.88 3.07
CA LEU A 172 -13.13 -13.12 3.86
C LEU A 172 -13.24 -12.81 5.37
N MET A 173 -12.40 -11.91 5.88
CA MET A 173 -12.45 -11.50 7.30
C MET A 173 -13.80 -10.87 7.69
N LEU A 174 -14.42 -10.10 6.78
CA LEU A 174 -15.75 -9.52 7.00
C LEU A 174 -16.84 -10.58 7.00
N LYS A 175 -16.77 -11.58 6.11
CA LYS A 175 -17.70 -12.71 6.11
C LYS A 175 -17.61 -13.52 7.40
N ILE A 176 -16.40 -13.77 7.92
CA ILE A 176 -16.20 -14.46 9.20
C ILE A 176 -16.82 -13.65 10.36
N LYS A 177 -16.67 -12.32 10.37
CA LYS A 177 -17.29 -11.44 11.38
C LYS A 177 -18.81 -11.31 11.21
N LEU A 178 -19.33 -11.31 9.98
CA LEU A 178 -20.77 -11.35 9.69
C LEU A 178 -21.40 -12.69 10.12
N PHE A 179 -20.67 -13.80 10.00
CA PHE A 179 -21.05 -15.10 10.53
C PHE A 179 -21.06 -15.12 12.07
N ALA A 180 -20.07 -14.48 12.72
CA ALA A 180 -20.05 -14.35 14.18
C ALA A 180 -21.24 -13.55 14.75
N LYS A 181 -21.80 -12.62 13.97
CA LYS A 181 -22.96 -11.81 14.39
C LYS A 181 -24.32 -12.50 14.16
N HIS A 182 -24.41 -13.47 13.25
CA HIS A 182 -25.64 -14.23 12.99
C HIS A 182 -25.70 -15.60 13.69
N ALA A 183 -24.57 -16.19 14.05
CA ALA A 183 -24.54 -17.45 14.81
C ALA A 183 -25.04 -17.31 16.26
N MET A 184 -25.09 -16.07 16.80
CA MET A 184 -25.54 -15.78 18.17
C MET A 184 -27.00 -15.29 18.24
N THR A 185 -27.76 -15.35 17.13
CA THR A 185 -29.19 -14.98 17.08
C THR A 185 -30.12 -16.20 16.92
N LEU A 186 -29.56 -17.42 16.94
CA LEU A 186 -30.30 -18.70 16.82
C LEU A 186 -30.25 -19.56 18.09
N ILE A 187 -29.81 -19.01 19.23
CA ILE A 187 -29.82 -19.67 20.54
C ILE A 187 -30.47 -18.78 21.62
N TYR A 188 -31.53 -18.05 21.26
CA TYR A 188 -32.50 -17.52 22.23
C TYR A 188 -33.89 -17.54 21.60
#